data_AF-A0A674A258-F1
#
_entry.id   AF-A0A674A258-F1
#
_cell.length_a   1.000
_cell.length_b   1.000
_cell.length_c   1.000
_cell.angle_alpha   90.00
_cell.angle_beta   90.00
_cell.angle_gamma   90.00
#
_symmetry.space_group_name_H-M   'P 1'
#
loop_
_entity.id
_entity.type
_entity.pdbx_description
1 polymer ?
#
loop_
_entity_poly.entity_id
_entity_poly.type
_entity_poly.pdbx_seq_one_letter_code
_entity_poly.pdbx_strand_id
1 'polypeptide(L)'
;MAPHLLLVLCILFVLTGLSDTQLVSTVRHVSVKQGSSITIPCLYDQRYSNNVKYWCRGSFWLGCSTVVRTDHPKTSGKTSISDDINQRVFTVTMTSLSSDYYWCIMERKNEADDGVRLQISVSPGTPELYVDQQELTGVVGGSVTVLCYYSKLGDSGRWCRMGGSCVAVGHPGALDGTFVKLVQEQRETTNGYVLMVTMSGLMMENTGWYRCEKGDLQLPVYVTVNQPTTIQSTTTITITPSVTNRDNVVTNENTDEKHQSLLEVLFIPLSLLVVLIAVTLITWKMLRKHSKYLLKLCKKNGNVYD
;
A
#
# COMPACT_ATOMS: atom_id res chain seq x y z
N MET A 1 -27.66 32.92 -7.60
CA MET A 1 -26.96 31.79 -8.24
C MET A 1 -25.62 31.40 -7.59
N ALA A 2 -24.82 32.33 -7.04
CA ALA A 2 -23.51 32.02 -6.43
C ALA A 2 -23.50 31.13 -5.15
N PRO A 3 -24.43 31.22 -4.18
CA PRO A 3 -24.29 30.50 -2.91
C PRO A 3 -24.57 28.99 -3.03
N HIS A 4 -25.45 28.60 -3.96
CA HIS A 4 -25.74 27.18 -4.22
C HIS A 4 -24.59 26.47 -4.94
N LEU A 5 -23.90 27.17 -5.85
CA LEU A 5 -22.72 26.64 -6.53
C LEU A 5 -21.58 26.38 -5.53
N LEU A 6 -21.39 27.28 -4.57
CA LEU A 6 -20.41 27.15 -3.49
C LEU A 6 -20.74 25.98 -2.55
N LEU A 7 -22.02 25.80 -2.21
CA LEU A 7 -22.49 24.66 -1.41
C LEU A 7 -22.28 23.33 -2.14
N VAL A 8 -22.58 23.26 -3.44
CA VAL A 8 -22.38 22.06 -4.28
C VAL A 8 -20.89 21.75 -4.43
N LEU A 9 -20.05 22.76 -4.65
CA LEU A 9 -18.59 22.61 -4.66
C LEU A 9 -18.07 22.08 -3.31
N CYS A 10 -18.55 22.60 -2.18
CA CYS A 10 -18.20 22.08 -0.85
C CYS A 10 -18.66 20.63 -0.64
N ILE A 11 -19.88 20.27 -1.07
CA ILE A 11 -20.38 18.89 -0.97
C ILE A 11 -19.55 17.96 -1.85
N LEU A 12 -19.23 18.36 -3.08
CA LEU A 12 -18.34 17.59 -3.95
C LEU A 12 -16.95 17.44 -3.32
N PHE A 13 -16.39 18.49 -2.72
CA PHE A 13 -15.11 18.45 -2.01
C PHE A 13 -15.15 17.52 -0.80
N VAL A 14 -16.27 17.45 -0.08
CA VAL A 14 -16.48 16.52 1.04
C VAL A 14 -16.68 15.08 0.55
N LEU A 15 -17.32 14.88 -0.61
CA LEU A 15 -17.51 13.58 -1.24
C LEU A 15 -16.21 13.03 -1.87
N THR A 16 -15.36 13.89 -2.45
CA THR A 16 -14.05 13.53 -3.01
C THR A 16 -12.94 13.52 -1.95
N GLY A 17 -13.10 14.29 -0.87
CA GLY A 17 -12.14 14.43 0.23
C GLY A 17 -12.16 13.30 1.26
N LEU A 18 -13.05 12.31 1.11
CA LEU A 18 -13.09 11.07 1.90
C LEU A 18 -12.42 9.91 1.16
N SER A 19 -11.36 10.20 0.40
CA SER A 19 -10.38 9.15 0.07
C SER A 19 -9.65 8.84 1.38
N ASP A 20 -9.82 7.63 1.90
CA ASP A 20 -9.13 7.14 3.09
C ASP A 20 -7.63 7.07 2.77
N THR A 21 -6.93 8.21 2.83
CA THR A 21 -5.49 8.27 2.60
C THR A 21 -4.86 7.64 3.82
N GLN A 22 -4.60 6.34 3.73
CA GLN A 22 -3.95 5.60 4.79
C GLN A 22 -2.56 6.20 5.04
N LEU A 23 -2.44 6.92 6.16
CA LEU A 23 -1.26 7.70 6.54
C LEU A 23 -0.03 6.85 6.83
N VAL A 24 -0.25 5.60 7.26
CA VAL A 24 0.78 4.59 7.53
C VAL A 24 0.27 3.21 7.08
N SER A 25 1.09 2.46 6.34
CA SER A 25 0.75 1.11 5.90
C SER A 25 1.91 0.12 6.07
N THR A 26 1.55 -1.13 6.35
CA THR A 26 2.50 -2.25 6.49
C THR A 26 1.76 -3.56 6.21
N VAL A 27 2.45 -4.70 6.35
CA VAL A 27 1.85 -6.02 6.28
C VAL A 27 0.96 -6.31 7.49
N ARG A 28 -0.10 -7.09 7.33
CA ARG A 28 -1.14 -7.32 8.35
C ARG A 28 -0.81 -8.49 9.26
N HIS A 29 -0.36 -9.60 8.69
CA HIS A 29 0.00 -10.81 9.43
C HIS A 29 1.15 -11.52 8.75
N VAL A 30 2.25 -11.74 9.47
CA VAL A 30 3.40 -12.52 8.99
C VAL A 30 3.56 -13.78 9.84
N SER A 31 3.89 -14.90 9.19
CA SER A 31 4.32 -16.12 9.86
C SER A 31 5.82 -16.28 9.72
N VAL A 32 6.54 -16.57 10.80
CA VAL A 32 8.00 -16.66 10.80
C VAL A 32 8.46 -17.89 11.56
N LYS A 33 9.55 -18.50 11.10
CA LYS A 33 10.16 -19.65 11.77
C LYS A 33 10.97 -19.17 12.98
N GLN A 34 10.89 -19.89 14.08
CA GLN A 34 11.66 -19.62 15.29
C GLN A 34 13.16 -19.56 14.98
N GLY A 35 13.84 -18.54 15.49
CA GLY A 35 15.27 -18.31 15.26
C GLY A 35 15.64 -17.75 13.88
N SER A 36 14.66 -17.52 13.00
CA SER A 36 14.88 -16.84 11.72
C SER A 36 14.75 -15.32 11.86
N SER A 37 15.26 -14.59 10.85
CA SER A 37 15.11 -13.15 10.76
C SER A 37 14.00 -12.75 9.81
N ILE A 38 13.38 -11.59 10.05
CA ILE A 38 12.44 -10.94 9.14
C ILE A 38 12.69 -9.43 9.12
N THR A 39 12.53 -8.83 7.95
CA THR A 39 12.46 -7.38 7.74
C THR A 39 11.02 -6.98 7.43
N ILE A 40 10.49 -6.02 8.20
CA ILE A 40 9.15 -5.46 8.02
C ILE A 40 9.24 -4.01 7.52
N PRO A 41 8.69 -3.69 6.35
CA PRO A 41 8.57 -2.32 5.88
C PRO A 41 7.31 -1.63 6.40
N CYS A 42 7.45 -0.37 6.80
CA CYS A 42 6.38 0.51 7.23
C CYS A 42 6.39 1.76 6.35
N LEU A 43 5.47 1.83 5.38
CA LEU A 43 5.31 2.99 4.50
C LEU A 43 4.56 4.09 5.26
N TYR A 44 4.92 5.34 5.00
CA TYR A 44 4.28 6.50 5.64
C TYR A 44 4.06 7.67 4.68
N ASP A 45 3.10 8.53 5.01
CA ASP A 45 2.83 9.76 4.26
C ASP A 45 3.99 10.78 4.39
N GLN A 46 4.19 11.61 3.36
CA GLN A 46 5.26 12.61 3.30
C GLN A 46 5.28 13.55 4.52
N ARG A 47 4.14 13.78 5.19
CA ARG A 47 4.09 14.60 6.42
C ARG A 47 4.94 14.07 7.57
N TYR A 48 5.28 12.77 7.58
CA TYR A 48 6.07 12.14 8.64
C TYR A 48 7.56 11.99 8.29
N SER A 49 8.02 12.52 7.16
CA SER A 49 9.41 12.39 6.73
C SER A 49 10.43 12.81 7.80
N ASN A 50 10.12 13.84 8.59
CA ASN A 50 11.01 14.36 9.64
C ASN A 50 10.62 13.91 11.06
N ASN A 51 9.66 13.00 11.19
CA ASN A 51 9.16 12.53 12.48
C ASN A 51 9.95 11.30 12.94
N VAL A 52 10.06 11.10 14.25
CA VAL A 52 10.65 9.86 14.79
C VAL A 52 9.76 8.68 14.43
N LYS A 53 10.38 7.57 14.02
CA LYS A 53 9.71 6.31 13.75
C LYS A 53 10.05 5.35 14.88
N TYR A 54 9.07 4.58 15.33
CA TYR A 54 9.34 3.56 16.33
C TYR A 54 8.51 2.30 16.15
N TRP A 55 9.12 1.20 16.58
CA TRP A 55 8.55 -0.14 16.57
C TRP A 55 8.07 -0.48 17.97
N CYS A 56 6.79 -0.79 18.10
CA CYS A 56 6.17 -1.06 19.39
C CYS A 56 5.58 -2.46 19.43
N ARG A 57 5.74 -3.16 20.56
CA ARG A 57 5.22 -4.52 20.77
C ARG A 57 4.08 -4.51 21.79
N GLY A 58 2.97 -5.14 21.46
CA GLY A 58 1.84 -5.34 22.36
C GLY A 58 0.49 -5.22 21.66
N SER A 59 -0.53 -5.86 22.24
CA SER A 59 -1.88 -5.92 21.65
C SER A 59 -2.66 -4.60 21.70
N PHE A 60 -2.35 -3.74 22.69
CA PHE A 60 -3.05 -2.47 22.94
C PHE A 60 -2.19 -1.26 22.58
N TRP A 61 -2.80 -0.26 21.95
CA TRP A 61 -2.12 0.98 21.52
C TRP A 61 -1.44 1.73 22.68
N LEU A 62 -2.20 2.05 23.73
CA LEU A 62 -1.72 2.84 24.87
C LEU A 62 -0.73 2.11 25.79
N GLY A 63 -0.54 0.81 25.59
CA GLY A 63 0.27 -0.04 26.48
C GLY A 63 1.30 -0.89 25.73
N CYS A 64 1.57 -0.57 24.46
CA CYS A 64 2.63 -1.25 23.73
C CYS A 64 3.99 -0.82 24.29
N SER A 65 4.93 -1.76 24.36
CA SER A 65 6.31 -1.52 24.77
C SER A 65 7.13 -1.13 23.55
N THR A 66 7.73 0.06 23.58
CA THR A 66 8.63 0.50 22.51
C THR A 66 9.88 -0.39 22.49
N VAL A 67 10.18 -0.97 21.33
CA VAL A 67 11.30 -1.90 21.11
C VAL A 67 12.52 -1.17 20.57
N VAL A 68 12.32 -0.30 19.56
CA VAL A 68 13.39 0.47 18.93
C VAL A 68 12.82 1.74 18.29
N ARG A 69 13.65 2.80 18.21
CA ARG A 69 13.30 4.12 17.66
C ARG A 69 14.42 4.64 16.74
N THR A 70 14.09 5.51 15.79
CA THR A 70 15.09 6.10 14.88
C THR A 70 15.97 7.17 15.53
N ASP A 71 15.46 7.89 16.54
CA ASP A 71 16.21 8.92 17.30
C ASP A 71 17.11 8.33 18.38
N HIS A 72 16.80 7.13 18.86
CA HIS A 72 17.58 6.38 19.83
C HIS A 72 17.80 4.95 19.31
N PRO A 73 18.63 4.78 18.27
CA PRO A 73 18.79 3.50 17.58
C PRO A 73 19.65 2.52 18.36
N LYS A 74 19.67 2.58 19.71
CA LYS A 74 20.30 1.57 20.56
C LYS A 74 19.63 0.24 20.27
N THR A 75 20.21 -0.49 19.32
CA THR A 75 19.83 -1.84 18.93
C THR A 75 19.95 -2.71 20.16
N SER A 76 18.90 -3.46 20.49
CA SER A 76 18.94 -4.52 21.50
C SER A 76 19.81 -5.72 21.06
N GLY A 77 20.68 -5.55 20.05
CA GLY A 77 21.37 -6.59 19.29
C GLY A 77 20.45 -7.46 18.42
N LYS A 78 19.15 -7.50 18.73
CA LYS A 78 18.16 -8.41 18.13
C LYS A 78 17.15 -7.72 17.21
N THR A 79 17.10 -6.39 17.25
CA THR A 79 16.18 -5.58 16.44
C THR A 79 16.85 -4.29 16.03
N SER A 80 16.86 -4.02 14.73
CA SER A 80 17.33 -2.76 14.13
C SER A 80 16.18 -2.03 13.45
N ILE A 81 16.34 -0.72 13.30
CA ILE A 81 15.44 0.17 12.58
C ILE A 81 16.24 1.07 11.65
N SER A 82 15.75 1.29 10.44
CA SER A 82 16.34 2.22 9.47
C SER A 82 15.22 2.98 8.77
N ASP A 83 15.38 4.28 8.56
CA ASP A 83 14.40 5.11 7.87
C ASP A 83 14.96 5.57 6.52
N ASP A 84 14.29 5.19 5.42
CA ASP A 84 14.53 5.73 4.09
C ASP A 84 13.49 6.82 3.81
N ILE A 85 13.92 8.07 4.06
CA ILE A 85 13.09 9.26 3.92
C ILE A 85 12.68 9.50 2.45
N ASN A 86 13.52 9.11 1.49
CA ASN A 86 13.25 9.31 0.07
C ASN A 86 12.15 8.39 -0.42
N GLN A 87 12.19 7.13 0.03
CA GLN A 87 11.14 6.15 -0.26
C GLN A 87 9.92 6.28 0.66
N ARG A 88 10.03 7.07 1.74
CA ARG A 88 9.04 7.19 2.82
C ARG A 88 8.69 5.83 3.44
N VAL A 89 9.73 5.05 3.70
CA VAL A 89 9.62 3.74 4.33
C VAL A 89 10.68 3.60 5.39
N PHE A 90 10.28 3.25 6.61
CA PHE A 90 11.24 2.70 7.56
C PHE A 90 11.09 1.19 7.65
N THR A 91 12.21 0.53 7.87
CA THR A 91 12.31 -0.92 7.96
C THR A 91 12.73 -1.32 9.35
N VAL A 92 12.14 -2.41 9.83
CA VAL A 92 12.50 -3.03 11.10
C VAL A 92 12.96 -4.45 10.83
N THR A 93 14.23 -4.73 11.11
CA THR A 93 14.80 -6.07 10.98
C THR A 93 14.94 -6.70 12.34
N MET A 94 14.37 -7.89 12.51
CA MET A 94 14.34 -8.62 13.77
C MET A 94 14.96 -10.00 13.59
N THR A 95 15.86 -10.41 14.48
CA THR A 95 16.51 -11.73 14.45
C THR A 95 15.99 -12.70 15.51
N SER A 96 15.18 -12.21 16.45
CA SER A 96 14.58 -13.00 17.53
C SER A 96 13.16 -12.49 17.80
N LEU A 97 12.18 -13.10 17.15
CA LEU A 97 10.78 -12.70 17.22
C LEU A 97 10.03 -13.42 18.35
N SER A 98 8.96 -12.78 18.83
CA SER A 98 7.94 -13.42 19.67
C SER A 98 6.59 -13.25 19.00
N SER A 99 5.73 -14.28 19.09
CA SER A 99 4.35 -14.20 18.63
C SER A 99 3.61 -13.12 19.39
N ASP A 100 3.19 -12.06 18.71
CA ASP A 100 2.52 -10.91 19.33
C ASP A 100 1.96 -9.97 18.25
N TYR A 101 1.29 -8.92 18.71
CA TYR A 101 1.02 -7.74 17.90
C TYR A 101 2.17 -6.75 17.97
N TYR A 102 2.40 -6.09 16.85
CA TYR A 102 3.40 -5.04 16.71
C TYR A 102 2.80 -3.84 16.00
N TRP A 103 3.48 -2.71 16.09
CA TRP A 103 3.05 -1.44 15.53
C TRP A 103 4.20 -0.71 14.86
N CYS A 104 3.93 -0.22 13.65
CA CYS A 104 4.70 0.85 13.03
C CYS A 104 4.11 2.19 13.51
N ILE A 105 4.88 3.06 14.17
CA ILE A 105 4.35 4.32 14.72
C ILE A 105 5.20 5.52 14.29
N MET A 106 4.52 6.62 13.94
CA MET A 106 5.07 7.94 13.65
C MET A 106 4.81 8.85 14.84
N GLU A 107 5.87 9.35 15.48
CA GLU A 107 5.74 10.28 16.58
C GLU A 107 5.20 11.64 16.11
N ARG A 108 4.20 12.21 16.78
CA ARG A 108 3.64 13.52 16.49
C ARG A 108 3.82 14.46 17.67
N LYS A 109 4.19 15.71 17.37
CA LYS A 109 4.31 16.74 18.41
C LYS A 109 2.92 17.23 18.80
N ASN A 110 2.65 17.26 20.10
CA ASN A 110 1.43 17.83 20.69
C ASN A 110 0.11 17.16 20.27
N GLU A 111 0.17 15.96 19.68
CA GLU A 111 -0.98 15.20 19.21
C GLU A 111 -0.76 13.70 19.48
N ALA A 112 -1.82 12.91 19.31
CA ALA A 112 -1.68 11.46 19.33
C ALA A 112 -0.87 10.98 18.12
N ASP A 113 0.00 10.02 18.35
CA ASP A 113 0.80 9.41 17.29
C ASP A 113 -0.07 8.67 16.27
N ASP A 114 0.44 8.52 15.04
CA ASP A 114 -0.22 7.74 13.99
C ASP A 114 0.51 6.42 13.78
N GLY A 115 -0.23 5.33 13.63
CA GLY A 115 0.39 4.03 13.45
C GLY A 115 -0.53 2.95 12.95
N VAL A 116 0.07 1.84 12.53
CA VAL A 116 -0.62 0.68 11.98
C VAL A 116 -0.16 -0.58 12.70
N ARG A 117 -1.11 -1.46 13.00
CA ARG A 117 -0.88 -2.72 13.69
C ARG A 117 -0.63 -3.84 12.70
N LEU A 118 0.25 -4.76 13.09
CA LEU A 118 0.43 -6.05 12.45
C LEU A 118 0.48 -7.17 13.49
N GLN A 119 0.25 -8.40 13.03
CA GLN A 119 0.44 -9.61 13.81
C GLN A 119 1.67 -10.36 13.32
N ILE A 120 2.47 -10.87 14.24
CA ILE A 120 3.57 -11.79 13.95
C ILE A 120 3.25 -13.10 14.66
N SER A 121 3.26 -14.20 13.91
CA SER A 121 3.18 -15.56 14.47
C SER A 121 4.50 -16.27 14.28
N VAL A 122 5.08 -16.77 15.36
CA VAL A 122 6.33 -17.54 15.36
C VAL A 122 6.02 -19.02 15.59
N SER A 123 6.53 -19.90 14.74
CA SER A 123 6.38 -21.35 14.86
C SER A 123 7.74 -22.09 14.83
N PRO A 124 7.87 -23.25 15.49
CA PRO A 124 9.11 -24.03 15.46
C PRO A 124 9.33 -24.73 14.10
N GLY A 125 8.25 -24.96 13.34
CA GLY A 125 8.27 -25.63 12.05
C GLY A 125 8.41 -24.69 10.86
N THR A 126 8.01 -25.18 9.70
CA THR A 126 7.91 -24.36 8.48
C THR A 126 6.80 -23.31 8.65
N PRO A 127 7.04 -22.03 8.30
CA PRO A 127 6.00 -21.01 8.35
C PRO A 127 4.85 -21.31 7.39
N GLU A 128 3.68 -20.72 7.66
CA GLU A 128 2.50 -20.88 6.80
C GLU A 128 2.66 -20.17 5.46
N LEU A 129 3.40 -19.05 5.43
CA LEU A 129 3.84 -18.33 4.23
C LEU A 129 5.30 -17.90 4.40
N TYR A 130 6.17 -18.26 3.45
CA TYR A 130 7.58 -17.85 3.44
C TYR A 130 8.12 -17.65 2.00
N VAL A 131 9.29 -17.03 1.88
CA VAL A 131 10.10 -16.92 0.65
C VAL A 131 11.52 -17.33 0.99
N ASP A 132 12.31 -17.70 -0.03
CA ASP A 132 13.72 -18.02 0.17
C ASP A 132 14.55 -16.77 0.56
N GLN A 133 14.22 -15.63 -0.05
CA GLN A 133 14.93 -14.36 0.14
C GLN A 133 13.94 -13.19 0.15
N GLN A 134 14.11 -12.26 1.10
CA GLN A 134 13.32 -11.03 1.14
C GLN A 134 13.87 -9.94 0.22
N GLU A 135 15.04 -10.12 -0.37
CA GLU A 135 15.67 -9.12 -1.24
C GLU A 135 16.11 -9.80 -2.53
N LEU A 136 15.71 -9.23 -3.66
CA LEU A 136 16.09 -9.70 -4.99
C LEU A 136 16.59 -8.53 -5.82
N THR A 137 17.55 -8.79 -6.71
CA THR A 137 18.08 -7.79 -7.64
C THR A 137 17.81 -8.21 -9.07
N GLY A 138 17.27 -7.30 -9.87
CA GLY A 138 17.12 -7.41 -11.31
C GLY A 138 17.83 -6.27 -12.04
N VAL A 139 17.79 -6.32 -13.37
CA VAL A 139 18.32 -5.26 -14.24
C VAL A 139 17.21 -4.73 -15.13
N VAL A 140 17.34 -3.49 -15.59
CA VAL A 140 16.38 -2.87 -16.53
C VAL A 140 16.20 -3.75 -17.78
N GLY A 141 14.95 -3.97 -18.17
CA GLY A 141 14.53 -4.86 -19.27
C GLY A 141 14.54 -6.35 -18.92
N GLY A 142 15.16 -6.74 -17.81
CA GLY A 142 15.24 -8.12 -17.35
C GLY A 142 13.99 -8.62 -16.63
N SER A 143 14.16 -9.69 -15.87
CA SER A 143 13.10 -10.29 -15.05
C SER A 143 13.60 -10.75 -13.69
N VAL A 144 12.72 -10.73 -12.68
CA VAL A 144 12.92 -11.41 -11.39
C VAL A 144 11.79 -12.40 -11.16
N THR A 145 12.12 -13.51 -10.51
CA THR A 145 11.14 -14.52 -10.10
C THR A 145 11.17 -14.67 -8.59
N VAL A 146 10.03 -14.41 -7.94
CA VAL A 146 9.84 -14.59 -6.50
C VAL A 146 9.04 -15.86 -6.26
N LEU A 147 9.53 -16.71 -5.36
CA LEU A 147 8.87 -17.97 -4.98
C LEU A 147 8.23 -17.81 -3.61
N CYS A 148 6.90 -17.69 -3.58
CA CYS A 148 6.14 -17.62 -2.33
C CYS A 148 5.58 -19.00 -1.99
N TYR A 149 5.93 -19.52 -0.82
CA TYR A 149 5.65 -20.87 -0.39
C TYR A 149 4.59 -20.90 0.71
N TYR A 150 3.62 -21.81 0.61
CA TYR A 150 2.58 -21.93 1.65
C TYR A 150 2.01 -23.35 1.77
N SER A 151 1.47 -23.68 2.94
CA SER A 151 1.14 -25.06 3.34
C SER A 151 -0.30 -25.49 3.10
N LYS A 152 -1.24 -24.55 2.89
CA LYS A 152 -2.67 -24.86 2.72
C LYS A 152 -3.22 -24.35 1.39
N LEU A 153 -4.04 -25.19 0.74
CA LEU A 153 -4.92 -24.74 -0.34
C LEU A 153 -6.04 -23.88 0.28
N GLY A 154 -6.35 -22.77 -0.36
CA GLY A 154 -7.26 -21.73 0.12
C GLY A 154 -7.36 -20.63 -0.93
N ASP A 155 -7.65 -19.40 -0.52
CA ASP A 155 -7.78 -18.20 -1.39
C ASP A 155 -6.70 -18.08 -2.46
N SER A 156 -7.00 -17.53 -3.64
CA SER A 156 -6.00 -17.34 -4.69
C SER A 156 -4.85 -16.45 -4.18
N GLY A 157 -3.61 -16.91 -4.42
CA GLY A 157 -2.42 -16.15 -4.07
C GLY A 157 -2.38 -14.83 -4.84
N ARG A 158 -1.84 -13.78 -4.21
CA ARG A 158 -1.67 -12.46 -4.84
C ARG A 158 -0.25 -11.96 -4.67
N TRP A 159 0.14 -11.10 -5.60
CA TRP A 159 1.36 -10.32 -5.53
C TRP A 159 0.99 -8.85 -5.56
N CYS A 160 1.43 -8.09 -4.58
CA CYS A 160 1.02 -6.70 -4.41
C CYS A 160 2.21 -5.76 -4.30
N ARG A 161 2.09 -4.58 -4.91
CA ARG A 161 2.92 -3.43 -4.57
C ARG A 161 2.55 -2.95 -3.16
N MET A 162 3.53 -2.65 -2.31
CA MET A 162 3.24 -2.04 -1.01
C MET A 162 2.63 -0.65 -1.19
N GLY A 163 1.48 -0.41 -0.59
CA GLY A 163 0.72 0.84 -0.78
C GLY A 163 0.05 0.99 -2.17
N GLY A 164 0.03 -0.06 -3.00
CA GLY A 164 -0.48 0.00 -4.37
C GLY A 164 -1.31 -1.21 -4.79
N SER A 165 -1.39 -1.44 -6.10
CA SER A 165 -2.22 -2.49 -6.72
C SER A 165 -1.67 -3.91 -6.52
N CYS A 166 -2.54 -4.88 -6.81
CA CYS A 166 -2.25 -6.31 -6.70
C CYS A 166 -2.60 -7.06 -7.99
N VAL A 167 -1.86 -8.12 -8.27
CA VAL A 167 -2.11 -9.11 -9.33
C VAL A 167 -2.42 -10.45 -8.67
N ALA A 168 -3.40 -11.19 -9.19
CA ALA A 168 -3.86 -12.46 -8.63
C ALA A 168 -3.61 -13.63 -9.61
N VAL A 169 -3.54 -14.85 -9.07
CA VAL A 169 -3.44 -16.08 -9.89
C VAL A 169 -4.57 -16.13 -10.94
N GLY A 170 -4.22 -16.53 -12.16
CA GLY A 170 -5.15 -16.64 -13.29
C GLY A 170 -5.47 -15.31 -13.99
N HIS A 171 -5.02 -14.18 -13.44
CA HIS A 171 -5.28 -12.85 -13.99
C HIS A 171 -3.96 -12.08 -14.15
N PRO A 172 -3.18 -12.37 -15.20
CA PRO A 172 -1.96 -11.61 -15.49
C PRO A 172 -2.28 -10.12 -15.60
N GLY A 173 -1.37 -9.28 -15.13
CA GLY A 173 -1.56 -7.84 -15.09
C GLY A 173 -0.23 -7.10 -15.08
N ALA A 174 -0.30 -5.79 -14.85
CA ALA A 174 0.89 -4.96 -14.70
C ALA A 174 0.90 -4.27 -13.33
N LEU A 175 2.09 -4.10 -12.76
CA LEU A 175 2.34 -3.27 -11.59
C LEU A 175 3.41 -2.25 -11.98
N ASP A 176 3.06 -0.96 -11.89
CA ASP A 176 3.96 0.15 -12.20
C ASP A 176 4.65 -0.07 -13.57
N GLY A 177 3.84 -0.32 -14.62
CA GLY A 177 4.32 -0.55 -16.00
C GLY A 177 4.95 -1.92 -16.29
N THR A 178 5.36 -2.68 -15.27
CA THR A 178 5.98 -4.02 -15.46
C THR A 178 4.93 -5.12 -15.53
N PHE A 179 5.09 -6.04 -16.48
CA PHE A 179 4.22 -7.22 -16.60
C PHE A 179 4.50 -8.22 -15.50
N VAL A 180 3.42 -8.74 -14.89
CA VAL A 180 3.46 -9.68 -13.79
C VAL A 180 2.63 -10.91 -14.12
N LYS A 181 3.28 -12.09 -14.08
CA LYS A 181 2.64 -13.39 -14.24
C LYS A 181 2.75 -14.20 -12.96
N LEU A 182 1.61 -14.74 -12.51
CA LEU A 182 1.52 -15.62 -11.34
C LEU A 182 1.18 -17.03 -11.80
N VAL A 183 2.04 -18.00 -11.45
CA VAL A 183 1.81 -19.43 -11.65
C VAL A 183 1.81 -20.11 -10.30
N GLN A 184 0.78 -20.91 -10.02
CA GLN A 184 0.64 -21.63 -8.77
C GLN A 184 0.77 -23.13 -9.02
N GLU A 185 1.67 -23.79 -8.30
CA GLU A 185 1.96 -25.21 -8.43
C GLU A 185 1.93 -25.90 -7.06
N GLN A 186 1.56 -27.17 -7.06
CA GLN A 186 1.69 -28.03 -5.88
C GLN A 186 3.13 -28.57 -5.84
N ARG A 187 3.76 -28.59 -4.66
CA ARG A 187 5.08 -29.18 -4.53
C ARG A 187 4.96 -30.69 -4.36
N GLU A 188 5.82 -31.45 -5.04
CA GLU A 188 5.81 -32.92 -4.98
C GLU A 188 6.35 -33.44 -3.64
N THR A 189 7.29 -32.71 -3.04
CA THR A 189 8.02 -33.12 -1.82
C THR A 189 7.31 -32.81 -0.52
N THR A 190 6.27 -31.98 -0.57
CA THR A 190 5.48 -31.54 0.60
C THR A 190 4.04 -31.36 0.16
N ASN A 191 3.03 -31.61 1.01
CA ASN A 191 1.63 -31.29 0.71
C ASN A 191 1.35 -29.76 0.61
N GLY A 192 2.36 -28.94 0.33
CA GLY A 192 2.29 -27.50 0.18
C GLY A 192 2.32 -27.05 -1.28
N TYR A 193 2.30 -25.73 -1.46
CA TYR A 193 2.22 -25.06 -2.75
C TYR A 193 3.35 -24.03 -2.89
N VAL A 194 3.58 -23.63 -4.12
CA VAL A 194 4.45 -22.51 -4.50
C VAL A 194 3.69 -21.60 -5.46
N LEU A 195 3.76 -20.30 -5.20
CA LEU A 195 3.36 -19.25 -6.11
C LEU A 195 4.62 -18.64 -6.71
N MET A 196 4.82 -18.90 -8.00
CA MET A 196 5.86 -18.30 -8.81
C MET A 196 5.36 -16.95 -9.35
N VAL A 197 5.97 -15.87 -8.87
CA VAL A 197 5.71 -14.52 -9.35
C VAL A 197 6.84 -14.13 -10.28
N THR A 198 6.56 -13.98 -11.57
CA THR A 198 7.54 -13.46 -12.54
C THR A 198 7.20 -12.03 -12.89
N MET A 199 8.11 -11.11 -12.59
CA MET A 199 8.07 -9.72 -13.02
C MET A 199 9.05 -9.54 -14.18
N SER A 200 8.57 -9.11 -15.35
CA SER A 200 9.38 -9.01 -16.58
C SER A 200 9.27 -7.63 -17.22
N GLY A 201 10.36 -7.20 -17.88
CA GLY A 201 10.44 -5.87 -18.47
C GLY A 201 10.70 -4.80 -17.41
N LEU A 202 11.56 -5.13 -16.44
CA LEU A 202 11.81 -4.30 -15.27
C LEU A 202 12.28 -2.89 -15.64
N MET A 203 11.82 -1.91 -14.88
CA MET A 203 12.18 -0.50 -14.98
C MET A 203 12.73 -0.03 -13.64
N MET A 204 13.50 1.07 -13.63
CA MET A 204 14.08 1.61 -12.37
C MET A 204 13.00 1.90 -11.31
N GLU A 205 11.82 2.36 -11.74
CA GLU A 205 10.66 2.65 -10.87
C GLU A 205 10.06 1.41 -10.21
N ASN A 206 10.36 0.20 -10.69
CA ASN A 206 9.93 -1.03 -10.04
C ASN A 206 10.77 -1.39 -8.81
N THR A 207 11.77 -0.58 -8.47
CA THR A 207 12.47 -0.73 -7.20
C THR A 207 11.52 -0.46 -6.03
N GLY A 208 11.54 -1.32 -5.02
CA GLY A 208 10.88 -1.08 -3.75
C GLY A 208 10.22 -2.32 -3.16
N TRP A 209 9.34 -2.09 -2.19
CA TRP A 209 8.64 -3.14 -1.47
C TRP A 209 7.41 -3.69 -2.19
N TYR A 210 7.32 -5.01 -2.20
CA TYR A 210 6.20 -5.82 -2.64
C TYR A 210 5.83 -6.80 -1.52
N ARG A 211 4.75 -7.55 -1.71
CA ARG A 211 4.37 -8.64 -0.82
C ARG A 211 3.65 -9.77 -1.53
N CYS A 212 3.98 -11.00 -1.13
CA CYS A 212 3.11 -12.14 -1.35
C CYS A 212 1.90 -12.02 -0.41
N GLU A 213 0.70 -12.30 -0.87
CA GLU A 213 -0.49 -12.42 -0.01
C GLU A 213 -1.19 -13.77 -0.22
N LYS A 214 -1.59 -14.40 0.88
CA LYS A 214 -2.41 -15.61 0.91
C LYS A 214 -3.38 -15.52 2.10
N GLY A 215 -4.64 -15.19 1.82
CA GLY A 215 -5.61 -14.86 2.87
C GLY A 215 -5.18 -13.62 3.65
N ASP A 216 -5.04 -13.75 4.98
CA ASP A 216 -4.53 -12.68 5.85
C ASP A 216 -3.00 -12.67 5.96
N LEU A 217 -2.33 -13.78 5.61
CA LEU A 217 -0.88 -13.89 5.64
C LEU A 217 -0.26 -13.09 4.50
N GLN A 218 0.77 -12.33 4.85
CA GLN A 218 1.53 -11.51 3.92
C GLN A 218 3.02 -11.70 4.19
N LEU A 219 3.84 -11.57 3.16
CA LEU A 219 5.28 -11.63 3.32
C LEU A 219 5.97 -10.58 2.44
N PRO A 220 6.66 -9.60 3.03
CA PRO A 220 7.26 -8.50 2.29
C PRO A 220 8.55 -8.94 1.62
N VAL A 221 8.76 -8.44 0.40
CA VAL A 221 9.93 -8.69 -0.45
C VAL A 221 10.33 -7.37 -1.09
N TYR A 222 11.60 -7.01 -1.01
CA TYR A 222 12.19 -5.86 -1.68
C TYR A 222 12.79 -6.29 -3.01
N VAL A 223 12.47 -5.57 -4.08
CA VAL A 223 13.08 -5.75 -5.40
C VAL A 223 13.92 -4.52 -5.69
N THR A 224 15.18 -4.73 -6.06
CA THR A 224 16.09 -3.69 -6.54
C THR A 224 16.28 -3.85 -8.04
N VAL A 225 16.13 -2.76 -8.80
CA VAL A 225 16.40 -2.76 -10.24
C VAL A 225 17.58 -1.85 -10.53
N ASN A 226 18.64 -2.42 -11.11
CA ASN A 226 19.85 -1.70 -11.47
C ASN A 226 19.93 -1.45 -12.98
N GLN A 227 20.69 -0.44 -13.39
CA GLN A 227 21.05 -0.30 -14.79
C GLN A 227 21.96 -1.46 -15.24
N PRO A 228 21.83 -1.94 -16.48
CA PRO A 228 22.75 -2.91 -17.03
C PRO A 228 24.16 -2.31 -17.12
N THR A 229 25.15 -2.95 -16.50
CA THR A 229 26.55 -2.52 -16.61
C THR A 229 26.99 -2.64 -18.06
N THR A 230 27.17 -1.51 -18.74
CA THR A 230 27.67 -1.48 -20.12
C THR A 230 29.19 -1.56 -20.09
N ILE A 231 29.80 -2.64 -20.59
CA ILE A 231 31.21 -2.57 -21.01
C ILE A 231 31.23 -1.65 -22.23
N GLN A 232 31.80 -0.47 -22.06
CA GLN A 232 31.76 0.62 -23.03
C GLN A 232 32.65 0.29 -24.23
N SER A 233 32.07 -0.24 -25.30
CA SER A 233 32.65 -0.11 -26.65
C SER A 233 32.08 1.16 -27.26
N THR A 234 32.85 2.24 -27.17
CA THR A 234 32.51 3.55 -27.71
C THR A 234 32.53 3.50 -29.24
N THR A 235 31.36 3.56 -29.87
CA THR A 235 31.24 3.87 -31.31
C THR A 235 30.60 5.25 -31.45
N THR A 236 31.40 6.23 -31.80
CA THR A 236 30.98 7.63 -32.03
C THR A 236 30.17 7.72 -33.32
N ILE A 237 28.91 8.17 -33.25
CA ILE A 237 28.11 8.54 -34.43
C ILE A 237 27.91 10.06 -34.42
N THR A 238 28.32 10.70 -35.51
CA THR A 238 28.16 12.15 -35.76
C THR A 238 26.81 12.38 -36.44
N ILE A 239 25.97 13.29 -35.93
CA ILE A 239 24.71 13.70 -36.58
C ILE A 239 24.78 15.20 -36.89
N THR A 240 24.52 15.55 -38.14
CA THR A 240 24.36 16.91 -38.68
C THR A 240 22.88 17.33 -38.61
N PRO A 241 22.52 18.59 -38.29
CA PRO A 241 21.13 19.01 -38.25
C PRO A 241 20.66 19.57 -39.61
N SER A 242 19.40 19.28 -39.97
CA SER A 242 18.67 19.97 -41.05
C SER A 242 17.38 20.59 -40.51
N VAL A 243 17.22 21.89 -40.81
CA VAL A 243 16.08 22.74 -40.48
C VAL A 243 15.02 22.64 -41.58
N THR A 244 13.73 22.62 -41.22
CA THR A 244 12.64 23.20 -42.02
C THR A 244 11.50 23.66 -41.12
N ASN A 245 10.85 24.76 -41.52
CA ASN A 245 9.97 25.64 -40.75
C ASN A 245 8.57 25.71 -41.42
N ARG A 246 7.61 26.35 -40.73
CA ARG A 246 6.33 26.93 -41.21
C ARG A 246 5.10 25.98 -41.36
N ASP A 247 3.86 26.35 -41.02
CA ASP A 247 3.19 27.66 -40.87
C ASP A 247 2.06 27.67 -39.82
N ASN A 248 1.74 28.86 -39.31
CA ASN A 248 0.57 29.20 -38.48
C ASN A 248 -0.60 29.71 -39.36
N VAL A 249 -1.84 29.39 -38.99
CA VAL A 249 -3.04 30.15 -39.44
C VAL A 249 -3.94 30.42 -38.24
N VAL A 250 -4.21 31.71 -38.01
CA VAL A 250 -5.21 32.29 -37.11
C VAL A 250 -6.26 32.96 -38.00
N THR A 251 -7.54 32.85 -37.65
CA THR A 251 -8.55 33.89 -37.93
C THR A 251 -9.61 33.92 -36.83
N ASN A 252 -9.99 35.15 -36.47
CA ASN A 252 -10.81 35.60 -35.34
C ASN A 252 -12.33 35.69 -35.64
N GLU A 253 -13.13 35.77 -34.56
CA GLU A 253 -14.33 36.62 -34.28
C GLU A 253 -15.49 36.69 -35.30
N ASN A 254 -16.77 36.89 -34.98
CA ASN A 254 -17.62 37.07 -33.79
C ASN A 254 -19.08 36.99 -34.28
N THR A 255 -20.06 36.61 -33.45
CA THR A 255 -21.31 37.40 -33.21
C THR A 255 -22.24 36.72 -32.21
N ASP A 256 -22.72 37.53 -31.27
CA ASP A 256 -23.78 37.25 -30.28
C ASP A 256 -25.15 36.98 -30.90
N GLU A 257 -25.93 36.07 -30.31
CA GLU A 257 -27.37 36.29 -30.14
C GLU A 257 -27.86 35.77 -28.77
N LYS A 258 -28.68 36.60 -28.15
CA LYS A 258 -29.26 36.49 -26.81
C LYS A 258 -30.50 35.59 -26.88
N HIS A 259 -30.58 34.56 -26.03
CA HIS A 259 -31.87 33.93 -25.69
C HIS A 259 -32.02 33.80 -24.19
N GLN A 260 -33.04 34.48 -23.66
CA GLN A 260 -33.28 34.67 -22.25
C GLN A 260 -34.40 33.75 -21.76
N SER A 261 -34.18 33.23 -20.55
CA SER A 261 -35.13 32.72 -19.55
C SER A 261 -35.97 31.49 -19.87
N LEU A 262 -35.62 30.37 -19.24
CA LEU A 262 -36.54 29.42 -18.58
C LEU A 262 -35.85 28.37 -17.68
N LEU A 263 -34.53 28.48 -17.44
CA LEU A 263 -33.71 27.45 -16.78
C LEU A 263 -33.43 27.67 -15.29
N GLU A 264 -34.02 28.67 -14.63
CA GLU A 264 -33.74 28.96 -13.21
C GLU A 264 -34.70 28.31 -12.20
N VAL A 265 -35.77 27.64 -12.63
CA VAL A 265 -36.81 27.14 -11.69
C VAL A 265 -36.61 25.66 -11.29
N LEU A 266 -35.74 24.91 -11.98
CA LEU A 266 -35.50 23.48 -11.70
C LEU A 266 -34.28 23.18 -10.80
N PHE A 267 -33.39 24.14 -10.55
CA PHE A 267 -32.17 23.89 -9.76
C PHE A 267 -32.40 23.80 -8.25
N ILE A 268 -33.40 24.51 -7.73
CA ILE A 268 -33.72 24.53 -6.30
C ILE A 268 -34.26 23.16 -5.81
N PRO A 269 -35.24 22.52 -6.48
CA PRO A 269 -35.72 21.21 -6.04
C PRO A 269 -34.67 20.10 -6.25
N LEU A 270 -33.85 20.18 -7.31
CA LEU A 270 -32.84 19.16 -7.60
C LEU A 270 -31.66 19.21 -6.62
N SER A 271 -31.23 20.41 -6.22
CA SER A 271 -30.17 20.56 -5.22
C SER A 271 -30.61 20.10 -3.83
N LEU A 272 -31.85 20.39 -3.42
CA LEU A 272 -32.44 19.85 -2.18
C LEU A 272 -32.50 18.32 -2.21
N LEU A 273 -32.86 17.71 -3.35
CA LEU A 273 -32.91 16.26 -3.50
C LEU A 273 -31.53 15.61 -3.33
N VAL A 274 -30.48 16.19 -3.92
CA VAL A 274 -29.10 15.70 -3.77
C VAL A 274 -28.61 15.80 -2.31
N VAL A 275 -28.96 16.88 -1.60
CA VAL A 275 -28.63 17.04 -0.17
C VAL A 275 -29.34 15.98 0.68
N LEU A 276 -30.63 15.72 0.43
CA LEU A 276 -31.37 14.68 1.14
C LEU A 276 -30.79 13.27 0.89
N ILE A 277 -30.39 12.97 -0.34
CA ILE A 277 -29.72 11.70 -0.67
C ILE A 277 -28.35 11.61 0.04
N ALA A 278 -27.56 12.68 0.07
CA ALA A 278 -26.28 12.68 0.78
C ALA A 278 -26.45 12.48 2.30
N VAL A 279 -27.41 13.17 2.93
CA VAL A 279 -27.69 13.05 4.37
C VAL A 279 -28.20 11.63 4.70
N THR A 280 -29.05 11.04 3.86
CA THR A 280 -29.52 9.66 4.06
C THR A 280 -28.39 8.64 3.90
N LEU A 281 -27.47 8.83 2.93
CA LEU A 281 -26.28 7.98 2.79
C LEU A 281 -25.30 8.12 3.96
N ILE A 282 -25.08 9.33 4.47
CA ILE A 282 -24.21 9.58 5.63
C ILE A 282 -24.83 8.96 6.89
N THR A 283 -26.11 9.22 7.15
CA THR A 283 -26.82 8.65 8.31
C THR A 283 -26.87 7.12 8.22
N TRP A 284 -27.14 6.53 7.05
CA TRP A 284 -27.05 5.08 6.84
C TRP A 284 -25.62 4.58 7.11
N LYS A 285 -24.58 5.22 6.57
CA LYS A 285 -23.19 4.81 6.80
C LYS A 285 -22.81 4.90 8.29
N MET A 286 -23.27 5.93 9.00
CA MET A 286 -23.12 6.09 10.44
C MET A 286 -23.88 5.01 11.22
N LEU A 287 -25.12 4.70 10.85
CA LEU A 287 -25.92 3.61 11.41
C LEU A 287 -25.29 2.24 11.16
N ARG A 288 -24.70 1.99 9.98
CA ARG A 288 -23.97 0.76 9.68
C ARG A 288 -22.71 0.64 10.52
N LYS A 289 -21.97 1.74 10.74
CA LYS A 289 -20.78 1.77 11.60
C LYS A 289 -21.18 1.50 13.06
N HIS A 290 -22.27 2.12 13.53
CA HIS A 290 -22.81 1.92 14.88
C HIS A 290 -23.36 0.49 15.08
N SER A 291 -24.07 -0.05 14.09
CA SER A 291 -24.55 -1.45 14.08
C SER A 291 -23.39 -2.44 14.13
N LYS A 292 -22.32 -2.23 13.36
CA LYS A 292 -21.09 -3.06 13.42
C LYS A 292 -20.37 -2.93 14.77
N TYR A 293 -20.41 -1.76 15.41
CA TYR A 293 -19.83 -1.53 16.73
C TYR A 293 -20.66 -2.23 17.83
N LEU A 294 -21.98 -2.14 17.77
CA LEU A 294 -22.92 -2.83 18.67
C LEU A 294 -22.87 -4.36 18.49
N LEU A 295 -22.74 -4.88 17.26
CA LEU A 295 -22.54 -6.32 17.02
C LEU A 295 -21.25 -6.84 17.66
N LYS A 296 -20.18 -6.03 17.64
CA LYS A 296 -18.91 -6.36 18.30
C LYS A 296 -19.01 -6.31 19.83
N LEU A 297 -19.81 -5.40 20.39
CA LEU A 297 -20.08 -5.33 21.83
C LEU A 297 -20.96 -6.49 22.31
N CYS A 298 -22.00 -6.87 21.55
CA CYS A 298 -22.81 -8.06 21.86
C CYS A 298 -21.99 -9.35 21.79
N LYS A 299 -21.07 -9.47 20.82
CA LYS A 299 -20.17 -10.63 20.72
C LYS A 299 -19.13 -10.67 21.86
N LYS A 300 -18.84 -9.53 22.50
CA LYS A 300 -17.93 -9.44 23.66
C LYS A 300 -18.64 -9.77 24.98
N ASN A 301 -19.93 -9.47 25.09
CA ASN A 301 -20.72 -9.78 26.29
C ASN A 301 -21.34 -11.19 26.28
N GLY A 302 -21.35 -11.88 25.14
CA GLY A 302 -21.85 -13.26 25.01
C GLY A 302 -20.85 -14.37 25.39
N ASN A 303 -19.60 -14.04 25.72
CA ASN A 303 -18.56 -15.02 26.08
C ASN A 303 -18.19 -14.98 27.58
N VAL A 304 -19.12 -14.55 28.46
CA VAL A 304 -18.91 -14.50 29.92
C VAL A 304 -19.72 -15.59 30.68
N TYR A 305 -20.44 -16.45 29.97
CA TYR A 305 -21.04 -17.65 30.54
C TYR A 305 -20.82 -18.84 29.61
N ASP A 306 -19.63 -19.44 29.72
CA ASP A 306 -19.36 -20.88 29.62
C ASP A 306 -17.93 -21.14 30.12
#